data_AF-A0A7R7MR21-F1
#
_entry.id   AF-A0A7R7MR21-F1
#
_cell.length_a   1.000
_cell.length_b   1.000
_cell.length_c   1.000
_cell.angle_alpha   90.00
_cell.angle_beta   90.00
_cell.angle_gamma   90.00
#
_symmetry.space_group_name_H-M   'P 1'
#
loop_
_entity.id
_entity.type
_entity.pdbx_description
1 polymer ?
#
loop_
_entity_poly.entity_id
_entity_poly.type
_entity_poly.pdbx_seq_one_letter_code
_entity_poly.pdbx_strand_id
1 'polypeptide(L)'
;MYPSIGTNCLADGSSAIATALSVAGPAKIPLPGPGPGQTAYVFTAVGTPGPAEVQKLPLNVTWVNLTTGKSGTVALKPRPDINPDGPTTLSAIADTGSGSIMSTIFGQVTTKEKQCQFMPTIGSTVVP
;
A
#
# COMPACT_ATOMS: atom_id res chain seq x y z
N MET A 1 -7.85 -1.10 -5.72
CA MET A 1 -8.56 -0.50 -4.56
C MET A 1 -9.00 0.91 -4.94
N TYR A 2 -9.88 1.57 -4.20
CA TYR A 2 -10.23 2.97 -4.50
C TYR A 2 -8.99 3.88 -4.34
N PRO A 3 -8.85 4.98 -5.11
CA PRO A 3 -7.82 5.97 -4.84
C PRO A 3 -7.97 6.57 -3.44
N SER A 4 -6.87 7.01 -2.85
CA SER A 4 -6.85 7.75 -1.59
C SER A 4 -6.39 9.20 -1.82
N ILE A 5 -6.72 10.08 -0.89
CA ILE A 5 -6.33 11.50 -0.92
C ILE A 5 -5.58 11.81 0.37
N GLY A 6 -4.44 12.49 0.25
CA GLY A 6 -3.68 13.04 1.36
C GLY A 6 -3.61 14.55 1.25
N THR A 7 -4.11 15.27 2.25
CA THR A 7 -4.11 16.74 2.26
C THR A 7 -2.75 17.29 2.65
N ASN A 8 -2.32 18.40 2.03
CA ASN A 8 -1.06 19.07 2.35
C ASN A 8 0.19 18.19 2.16
N CYS A 9 0.19 17.39 1.10
CA CYS A 9 1.20 16.38 0.85
C CYS A 9 2.23 16.73 -0.22
N LEU A 10 1.88 17.64 -1.14
CA LEU A 10 2.77 18.11 -2.18
C LEU A 10 3.63 19.29 -1.68
N ALA A 11 4.70 19.61 -2.41
CA ALA A 11 5.67 20.64 -2.00
C ALA A 11 5.03 22.03 -1.81
N ASP A 12 4.05 22.37 -2.64
CA ASP A 12 3.26 23.61 -2.60
C ASP A 12 2.13 23.59 -1.55
N GLY A 13 2.01 22.51 -0.77
CA GLY A 13 0.97 22.33 0.23
C GLY A 13 -0.39 21.88 -0.32
N SER A 14 -0.46 21.52 -1.60
CA SER A 14 -1.67 20.94 -2.20
C SER A 14 -1.84 19.46 -1.84
N SER A 15 -3.01 18.91 -2.16
CA SER A 15 -3.34 17.51 -1.88
C SER A 15 -2.65 16.56 -2.87
N ALA A 16 -2.20 15.42 -2.37
CA ALA A 16 -1.73 14.30 -3.19
C ALA A 16 -2.86 13.28 -3.39
N ILE A 17 -2.93 12.70 -4.59
CA ILE A 17 -3.69 11.47 -4.83
C ILE A 17 -2.74 10.28 -4.61
N ALA A 18 -3.25 9.21 -4.02
CA ALA A 18 -2.54 7.95 -3.95
C ALA A 18 -3.28 6.84 -4.69
N THR A 19 -2.53 6.03 -5.42
CA THR A 19 -3.03 4.79 -5.98
C THR A 19 -2.77 3.65 -5.00
N ALA A 20 -3.74 2.73 -4.92
CA ALA A 20 -3.68 1.55 -4.06
C ALA A 20 -4.07 0.31 -4.86
N LEU A 21 -3.12 -0.62 -4.95
CA LEU A 21 -3.25 -1.87 -5.68
C LEU A 21 -3.24 -3.02 -4.68
N SER A 22 -4.10 -4.00 -4.94
CA SER A 22 -4.12 -5.29 -4.28
C SER A 22 -4.05 -6.33 -5.39
N VAL A 23 -2.97 -7.10 -5.41
CA VAL A 23 -2.61 -7.99 -6.51
C VAL A 23 -2.63 -9.43 -6.01
N ALA A 24 -3.48 -10.26 -6.60
CA ALA A 24 -3.56 -11.68 -6.29
C ALA A 24 -2.29 -12.42 -6.76
N GLY A 25 -1.75 -13.26 -5.90
CA GLY A 25 -0.66 -14.15 -6.25
C GLY A 25 -1.15 -15.52 -6.76
N PRO A 26 -0.36 -16.21 -7.61
CA PRO A 26 0.98 -15.82 -8.05
C PRO A 26 0.95 -14.74 -9.15
N ALA A 27 1.75 -13.69 -9.01
CA ALA A 27 1.88 -12.66 -10.03
C ALA A 27 3.32 -12.13 -10.15
N LYS A 28 3.76 -11.88 -11.38
CA LYS A 28 5.01 -11.18 -11.68
C LYS A 28 4.72 -9.70 -11.83
N ILE A 29 5.05 -8.93 -10.80
CA ILE A 29 5.00 -7.46 -10.79
C ILE A 29 6.39 -6.94 -10.40
N PRO A 30 6.71 -5.64 -10.62
CA PRO A 30 7.88 -5.03 -10.00
C PRO A 30 7.96 -5.42 -8.52
N LEU A 31 9.17 -5.77 -8.06
CA LEU A 31 9.40 -6.60 -6.88
C LEU A 31 8.70 -6.10 -5.61
N PRO A 32 8.55 -6.94 -4.56
CA PRO A 32 8.39 -8.38 -4.69
C PRO A 32 7.00 -8.69 -5.23
N GLY A 33 6.92 -9.65 -6.15
CA GLY A 33 5.64 -10.19 -6.59
C GLY A 33 5.07 -11.20 -5.58
N PRO A 34 3.74 -11.27 -5.42
CA PRO A 34 3.12 -12.24 -4.52
C PRO A 34 3.21 -13.66 -5.09
N GLY A 35 3.49 -14.63 -4.22
CA GLY A 35 3.40 -16.06 -4.50
C GLY A 35 1.97 -16.62 -4.38
N PRO A 36 1.77 -17.93 -4.63
CA PRO A 36 0.46 -18.56 -4.49
C PRO A 36 -0.16 -18.35 -3.10
N GLY A 37 -1.45 -18.04 -3.04
CA GLY A 37 -2.15 -17.78 -1.77
C GLY A 37 -1.77 -16.47 -1.08
N GLN A 38 -0.98 -15.60 -1.74
CA GLN A 38 -0.59 -14.30 -1.21
C GLN A 38 -1.32 -13.16 -1.92
N THR A 39 -1.45 -12.03 -1.24
CA THR A 39 -1.82 -10.75 -1.85
C THR A 39 -0.67 -9.76 -1.66
N ALA A 40 -0.24 -9.12 -2.74
CA ALA A 40 0.65 -7.97 -2.66
C ALA A 40 -0.17 -6.67 -2.62
N TYR A 41 0.21 -5.76 -1.73
CA TYR A 41 -0.34 -4.42 -1.64
C TYR A 41 0.71 -3.41 -2.07
N VAL A 42 0.36 -2.50 -2.96
CA VAL A 42 1.23 -1.42 -3.42
C VAL A 42 0.48 -0.10 -3.26
N PHE A 43 1.09 0.86 -2.57
CA PHE A 43 0.56 2.18 -2.35
C PHE A 43 1.55 3.22 -2.87
N THR A 44 1.12 4.08 -3.80
CA THR A 44 1.97 5.11 -4.39
C THR A 44 1.33 6.47 -4.21
N ALA A 45 1.98 7.34 -3.42
CA ALA A 45 1.55 8.70 -3.14
C ALA A 45 2.04 9.66 -4.25
N VAL A 46 1.22 9.87 -5.27
CA VAL A 46 1.58 10.57 -6.51
C VAL A 46 2.01 12.01 -6.23
N GLY A 47 3.08 12.45 -6.89
CA GLY A 47 3.63 13.81 -6.78
C GLY A 47 4.46 14.07 -5.53
N THR A 48 4.49 13.15 -4.57
CA THR A 48 5.31 13.29 -3.37
C THR A 48 6.79 12.99 -3.63
N PRO A 49 7.72 13.46 -2.78
CA PRO A 49 9.11 13.02 -2.82
C PRO A 49 9.26 11.52 -2.60
N GLY A 50 10.47 10.99 -2.78
CA GLY A 50 10.80 9.60 -2.47
C GLY A 50 10.52 9.20 -1.00
N PRO A 51 10.42 7.88 -0.71
CA PRO A 51 10.13 7.39 0.63
C PRO A 51 11.27 7.75 1.59
N ALA A 52 10.92 8.03 2.85
CA ALA A 52 11.90 7.95 3.93
C ALA A 52 12.34 6.50 4.14
N GLU A 53 13.61 6.31 4.51
CA GLU A 53 14.18 4.99 4.83
C GLU A 53 13.39 4.29 5.95
N VAL A 54 12.92 5.07 6.93
CA VAL A 54 12.08 4.59 8.03
C VAL A 54 10.73 5.29 8.00
N GLN A 55 9.65 4.50 7.98
CA GLN A 55 8.28 5.00 8.14
C GLN A 55 8.00 5.22 9.63
N LYS A 56 8.11 6.46 10.10
CA LYS A 56 7.93 6.82 11.53
C LYS A 56 6.51 6.55 12.01
N LEU A 57 5.54 6.90 11.18
CA LEU A 57 4.13 6.55 11.35
C LEU A 57 3.75 5.64 10.17
N PRO A 58 3.57 4.33 10.41
CA PRO A 58 3.43 3.38 9.32
C PRO A 58 2.08 3.50 8.63
N LEU A 59 2.09 3.19 7.33
CA LEU A 59 0.90 2.86 6.57
C LEU A 59 0.67 1.35 6.70
N ASN A 60 -0.51 0.95 7.16
CA ASN A 60 -0.86 -0.45 7.36
C ASN A 60 -1.94 -0.88 6.39
N VAL A 61 -1.96 -2.16 6.08
CA VAL A 61 -3.12 -2.83 5.50
C VAL A 61 -3.66 -3.84 6.48
N THR A 62 -4.97 -3.80 6.72
CA THR A 62 -5.71 -4.87 7.39
C THR A 62 -6.58 -5.56 6.37
N TRP A 63 -6.64 -6.89 6.44
CA TRP A 63 -7.37 -7.71 5.48
C TRP A 63 -8.13 -8.83 6.17
N VAL A 64 -9.20 -9.28 5.51
CA VAL A 64 -9.97 -10.47 5.87
C VAL A 64 -10.23 -11.30 4.61
N ASN A 65 -10.00 -12.60 4.71
CA ASN A 65 -10.41 -13.59 3.75
C ASN A 65 -11.85 -14.01 4.08
N LEU A 66 -12.81 -13.55 3.29
CA LEU A 66 -14.24 -13.82 3.48
C LEU A 66 -14.62 -15.28 3.20
N THR A 67 -13.75 -16.03 2.52
CA THR A 67 -13.95 -17.45 2.23
C THR A 67 -13.56 -18.33 3.43
N THR A 68 -12.48 -17.98 4.14
CA THR A 68 -11.92 -18.82 5.22
C THR A 68 -12.05 -18.23 6.62
N GLY A 69 -12.40 -16.94 6.74
CA GLY A 69 -12.39 -16.19 7.99
C GLY A 69 -10.99 -15.75 8.46
N LYS A 70 -9.92 -16.15 7.77
CA LYS A 70 -8.54 -15.73 8.10
C LYS A 70 -8.41 -14.21 7.96
N SER A 71 -7.71 -13.56 8.87
CA SER A 71 -7.47 -12.12 8.82
C SER A 71 -6.06 -11.78 9.29
N GLY A 72 -5.64 -10.54 9.04
CA GLY A 72 -4.34 -10.05 9.49
C GLY A 72 -4.10 -8.59 9.18
N THR A 73 -3.00 -8.08 9.73
CA THR A 73 -2.51 -6.72 9.48
C THR A 73 -1.02 -6.78 9.16
N VAL A 74 -0.59 -6.02 8.16
CA VAL A 74 0.83 -5.87 7.83
C VAL A 74 1.16 -4.42 7.51
N ALA A 75 2.33 -3.96 7.97
CA ALA A 75 2.84 -2.63 7.65
C ALA A 75 3.47 -2.61 6.25
N LEU A 76 3.11 -1.61 5.44
CA LEU A 76 3.73 -1.38 4.15
C LEU A 76 5.14 -0.81 4.34
N LYS A 77 6.08 -1.33 3.56
CA LYS A 77 7.51 -1.00 3.63
C LYS A 77 7.93 -0.11 2.46
N PRO A 78 8.86 0.83 2.68
CA PRO A 78 9.32 1.74 1.63
C PRO A 78 10.07 1.00 0.54
N ARG A 79 9.84 1.42 -0.71
CA ARG A 79 10.42 0.83 -1.92
C ARG A 79 11.30 1.82 -2.67
N PRO A 80 12.46 2.18 -2.11
CA PRO A 80 13.42 3.05 -2.79
C PRO A 80 13.99 2.40 -4.06
N ASP A 81 13.87 1.08 -4.19
CA ASP A 81 14.26 0.31 -5.38
C ASP A 81 13.27 0.45 -6.57
N ILE A 82 12.07 0.99 -6.33
CA ILE A 82 11.07 1.27 -7.39
C ILE A 82 11.10 2.75 -7.78
N ASN A 83 10.98 3.64 -6.81
CA ASN A 83 10.89 5.09 -7.02
C ASN A 83 11.75 5.84 -5.98
N PRO A 84 13.09 5.88 -6.12
CA PRO A 84 14.00 6.44 -5.11
C PRO A 84 13.81 7.95 -4.91
N ASP A 85 13.51 8.67 -5.99
CA ASP A 85 13.32 10.13 -5.98
C ASP A 85 11.85 10.55 -5.86
N GLY A 86 10.93 9.58 -5.94
CA GLY A 86 9.49 9.78 -5.86
C GLY A 86 8.76 9.28 -7.11
N PRO A 87 7.43 9.07 -7.02
CA PRO A 87 6.57 9.23 -5.84
C PRO A 87 6.84 8.19 -4.74
N THR A 88 6.63 8.56 -3.47
CA THR A 88 6.76 7.61 -2.35
C THR A 88 5.89 6.39 -2.61
N THR A 89 6.55 5.23 -2.71
CA THR A 89 5.92 3.94 -2.97
C THR A 89 6.22 3.01 -1.81
N LEU A 90 5.15 2.46 -1.22
CA LEU A 90 5.22 1.48 -0.14
C LEU A 90 4.55 0.18 -0.58
N SER A 91 5.02 -0.96 -0.09
CA SER A 91 4.41 -2.25 -0.41
C SER A 91 4.48 -3.25 0.73
N ALA A 92 3.58 -4.23 0.72
CA ALA A 92 3.65 -5.42 1.57
C ALA A 92 3.14 -6.64 0.82
N ILE A 93 3.57 -7.83 1.25
CA ILE A 93 2.95 -9.11 0.86
C ILE A 93 2.34 -9.72 2.11
N ALA A 94 1.13 -10.26 1.98
CA ALA A 94 0.47 -10.99 3.05
C ALA A 94 0.01 -12.37 2.58
N ASP A 95 0.14 -13.37 3.45
CA ASP A 95 -0.37 -14.74 3.24
C ASP A 95 -1.89 -14.80 3.47
N THR A 96 -2.66 -14.23 2.56
CA THR A 96 -4.12 -14.08 2.70
C THR A 96 -4.89 -15.40 2.53
N GLY A 97 -4.27 -16.40 1.89
CA GLY A 97 -4.91 -17.60 1.40
C GLY A 97 -5.72 -17.35 0.12
N SER A 98 -6.12 -18.42 -0.54
CA SER A 98 -7.05 -18.39 -1.67
C SER A 98 -8.45 -17.96 -1.23
N GLY A 99 -9.21 -17.33 -2.14
CA GLY A 99 -10.57 -16.87 -1.89
C GLY A 99 -10.76 -15.36 -2.03
N SER A 100 -11.89 -14.86 -1.51
CA SER A 100 -12.27 -13.45 -1.60
C SER A 100 -11.67 -12.65 -0.45
N ILE A 101 -10.75 -11.75 -0.75
CA ILE A 101 -10.06 -10.90 0.22
C ILE A 101 -10.65 -9.49 0.19
N MET A 102 -11.00 -8.95 1.35
CA MET A 102 -11.36 -7.55 1.54
C MET A 102 -10.31 -6.87 2.40
N SER A 103 -9.83 -5.71 1.95
CA SER A 103 -8.66 -5.06 2.55
C SER A 103 -8.85 -3.55 2.67
N THR A 104 -8.35 -2.98 3.76
CA THR A 104 -8.32 -1.53 4.01
C THR A 104 -6.88 -1.09 4.26
N ILE A 105 -6.42 -0.06 3.55
CA ILE A 105 -5.14 0.61 3.80
C ILE A 105 -5.41 1.91 4.56
N PHE A 106 -4.69 2.15 5.65
CA PHE A 106 -4.85 3.31 6.52
C PHE A 106 -3.55 3.68 7.22
N GLY A 107 -3.46 4.94 7.68
CA GLY A 107 -2.29 5.46 8.37
C GLY A 107 -1.62 6.57 7.57
N GLN A 108 -0.30 6.66 7.69
CA GLN A 108 0.47 7.78 7.14
C GLN A 108 1.65 7.31 6.31
N VAL A 109 2.11 8.19 5.43
CA VAL A 109 3.28 7.99 4.59
C VAL A 109 4.37 8.98 5.03
N THR A 110 5.53 8.47 5.39
CA THR A 110 6.71 9.30 5.65
C THR A 110 7.52 9.43 4.36
N THR A 111 7.56 10.63 3.79
CA THR A 111 8.45 10.96 2.66
C THR A 111 9.79 11.48 3.17
N LYS A 112 10.77 11.69 2.28
CA LYS A 112 12.03 12.36 2.62
C LYS A 112 11.85 13.73 3.27
N GLU A 113 10.76 14.43 2.97
CA GLU A 113 10.57 15.83 3.39
C GLU A 113 9.51 15.99 4.49
N LYS A 114 8.43 15.21 4.45
CA LYS A 114 7.30 15.38 5.36
C LYS A 114 6.50 14.10 5.62
N GLN A 115 5.67 14.16 6.65
CA GLN A 115 4.69 13.14 6.99
C GLN A 115 3.32 13.48 6.39
N CYS A 116 2.69 12.50 5.76
CA CYS A 116 1.43 12.63 5.02
C CYS A 116 0.35 11.71 5.56
N GLN A 117 -0.75 12.26 6.06
CA GLN A 117 -1.94 11.47 6.39
C GLN A 117 -2.76 11.28 5.11
N PHE A 118 -3.05 10.01 4.80
CA PHE A 118 -3.95 9.64 3.71
C PHE A 118 -5.28 9.15 4.30
N MET A 119 -6.39 9.48 3.62
CA MET A 119 -7.69 8.92 3.95
C MET A 119 -7.67 7.40 3.73
N PRO A 120 -8.31 6.60 4.59
CA PRO A 120 -8.37 5.16 4.39
C PRO A 120 -8.96 4.80 3.02
N THR A 121 -8.42 3.76 2.38
CA THR A 121 -8.98 3.20 1.16
C THR A 121 -9.29 1.73 1.34
N ILE A 122 -10.30 1.24 0.61
CA ILE A 122 -10.77 -0.14 0.66
C ILE A 122 -10.73 -0.75 -0.75
N GLY A 123 -10.57 -2.07 -0.81
CA GLY A 123 -10.69 -2.82 -2.04
C GLY A 123 -10.78 -4.31 -1.81
N SER A 124 -11.19 -5.02 -2.85
CA SER A 124 -11.27 -6.46 -2.86
C SER A 124 -10.29 -7.08 -3.84
N THR A 125 -9.93 -8.34 -3.62
CA THR A 125 -9.08 -9.14 -4.50
C THR A 125 -9.47 -10.60 -4.37
N VAL A 126 -9.57 -11.30 -5.49
CA VAL A 126 -9.83 -12.75 -5.51
C VAL A 126 -8.50 -13.45 -5.76
N VAL A 127 -8.02 -14.19 -4.77
CA VAL A 127 -6.79 -14.99 -4.87
C VAL A 127 -7.17 -16.40 -5.36
N PRO A 128 -6.58 -16.89 -6.47
CA PRO A 128 -6.82 -18.24 -7.00
C PRO A 128 -6.55 -19.36 -6.00
#